data_AF-A0A2V8SXE1-F1
#
_entry.id   AF-A0A2V8SXE1-F1
#
_cell.length_a   1.000
_cell.length_b   1.000
_cell.length_c   1.000
_cell.angle_alpha   90.00
_cell.angle_beta   90.00
_cell.angle_gamma   90.00
#
_symmetry.space_group_name_H-M   'P 1'
#
loop_
_entity.id
_entity.type
_entity.pdbx_description
1 polymer ?
#
loop_
_entity_poly.entity_id
_entity_poly.type
_entity_poly.pdbx_seq_one_letter_code
_entity_poly.pdbx_strand_id
1 'polypeptide(L)'
;MSEQEAEWCGVRVVIDDATVGLLEMSVPDAEPDQRPIFRVTSSTASLVAHDFELYMPSLVRMAHDWKEKKGRRMRELEAERRGGSA
;
A
#
# COMPACT_ATOMS: atom_id res chain seq x y z
N MET A 1 21.57 -14.86 14.67
CA MET A 1 21.02 -13.60 14.13
C MET A 1 19.63 -13.92 13.62
N SER A 2 18.63 -13.09 13.94
CA SER A 2 17.22 -13.40 13.69
C SER A 2 16.71 -12.63 12.48
N GLU A 3 16.49 -13.34 11.37
CA GLU A 3 15.65 -12.83 10.28
C GLU A 3 14.19 -12.80 10.75
N GLN A 4 13.44 -11.74 10.43
CA GLN A 4 11.99 -11.65 10.66
C GLN A 4 11.24 -11.44 9.35
N GLU A 5 10.15 -12.17 9.15
CA GLU A 5 9.29 -12.01 7.97
C GLU A 5 8.08 -11.11 8.28
N ALA A 6 7.74 -10.23 7.35
CA ALA A 6 6.59 -9.35 7.39
C ALA A 6 5.94 -9.21 5.99
N GLU A 7 4.73 -8.65 5.95
CA GLU A 7 4.04 -8.32 4.69
C GLU A 7 3.63 -6.85 4.70
N TRP A 8 4.10 -6.08 3.72
CA TRP A 8 3.74 -4.68 3.54
C TRP A 8 3.07 -4.50 2.17
N CYS A 9 1.85 -3.98 2.16
CA CYS A 9 1.09 -3.70 0.93
C CYS A 9 1.00 -4.88 -0.05
N GLY A 10 0.92 -6.12 0.44
CA GLY A 10 0.87 -7.33 -0.40
C GLY A 10 2.23 -7.84 -0.89
N VAL A 11 3.33 -7.26 -0.40
CA VAL A 11 4.70 -7.66 -0.74
C VAL A 11 5.40 -8.23 0.49
N ARG A 12 6.15 -9.33 0.30
CA ARG A 12 6.94 -9.94 1.36
C ARG A 12 8.16 -9.08 1.69
N VAL A 13 8.42 -8.94 2.98
CA VAL A 13 9.56 -8.18 3.52
C VAL A 13 10.31 -9.07 4.51
N VAL A 14 11.62 -9.13 4.37
CA VAL A 14 12.55 -9.80 5.27
C VAL A 14 13.35 -8.72 6.00
N ILE A 15 13.27 -8.70 7.32
CA ILE A 15 14.02 -7.79 8.18
C ILE A 15 15.30 -8.50 8.60
N ASP A 16 16.44 -7.99 8.14
CA ASP A 16 17.78 -8.50 8.42
C ASP A 16 18.77 -7.36 8.68
N ASP A 17 19.23 -7.25 9.92
CA ASP A 17 20.23 -6.26 10.37
C ASP A 17 21.67 -6.67 10.06
N ALA A 18 21.91 -7.90 9.61
CA ALA A 18 23.24 -8.38 9.24
C ALA A 18 23.69 -7.86 7.86
N THR A 19 22.73 -7.62 6.97
CA THR A 19 22.96 -6.96 5.69
C THR A 19 23.21 -5.47 5.91
N VAL A 20 24.48 -5.07 5.88
CA VAL A 20 24.90 -3.67 5.93
C VAL A 20 24.58 -3.02 4.58
N GLY A 21 23.34 -2.57 4.43
CA GLY A 21 22.93 -1.70 3.33
C GLY A 21 22.16 -2.39 2.22
N LEU A 22 21.21 -1.59 1.71
CA LEU A 22 20.41 -1.74 0.51
C LEU A 22 19.21 -2.69 0.57
N LEU A 23 18.08 -2.09 0.20
CA LEU A 23 16.95 -2.73 -0.47
C LEU A 23 17.49 -3.56 -1.64
N GLU A 24 17.87 -4.80 -1.40
CA GLU A 24 18.08 -5.74 -2.49
C GLU A 24 16.72 -6.17 -3.00
N MET A 25 16.36 -5.71 -4.20
CA MET A 25 15.34 -6.37 -4.99
C MET A 25 15.99 -7.57 -5.65
N SER A 26 15.43 -8.77 -5.43
CA SER A 26 15.78 -9.95 -6.22
C SER A 26 15.64 -9.64 -7.71
N VAL A 27 16.65 -10.00 -8.51
CA VAL A 27 16.66 -9.75 -9.96
C VAL A 27 15.38 -10.34 -10.57
N PRO A 28 14.58 -9.54 -11.30
CA PRO A 28 13.26 -9.95 -11.79
C PRO A 28 13.29 -11.12 -12.80
N ASP A 29 14.46 -11.54 -13.27
CA ASP A 29 14.64 -12.53 -14.33
C ASP A 29 14.80 -13.98 -13.85
N ALA A 30 14.71 -14.27 -12.54
CA ALA A 30 14.87 -15.65 -12.07
C ALA A 30 13.63 -16.50 -12.39
N GLU A 31 12.40 -16.01 -12.16
CA GLU A 31 11.14 -16.64 -12.58
C GLU A 31 9.99 -15.61 -12.64
N PRO A 32 9.13 -15.59 -13.68
CA PRO A 32 8.01 -14.65 -13.78
C PRO A 32 6.96 -14.80 -12.68
N ASP A 33 6.97 -15.93 -11.96
CA ASP A 33 6.07 -16.24 -10.86
C ASP A 33 6.68 -15.91 -9.47
N GLN A 34 7.96 -15.50 -9.40
CA GLN A 34 8.57 -15.09 -8.14
C GLN A 34 8.00 -13.73 -7.70
N ARG A 35 7.28 -13.74 -6.59
CA ARG A 35 6.84 -12.51 -5.94
C ARG A 35 8.06 -11.77 -5.39
N PRO A 36 8.17 -10.45 -5.59
CA PRO A 36 9.30 -9.67 -5.09
C PRO A 36 9.38 -9.80 -3.56
N ILE A 37 10.59 -9.97 -3.06
CA ILE A 37 10.90 -9.95 -1.63
C ILE A 37 11.84 -8.79 -1.38
N PHE A 38 11.48 -7.90 -0.46
CA PHE A 38 12.35 -6.81 -0.02
C PHE A 38 13.13 -7.23 1.21
N ARG A 39 14.45 -7.05 1.19
CA ARG A 39 15.28 -7.11 2.40
C ARG A 39 15.52 -5.72 2.95
N VAL A 40 15.25 -5.52 4.23
CA VAL A 40 15.40 -4.24 4.93
C VAL A 40 16.02 -4.45 6.30
N THR A 41 16.60 -3.41 6.89
CA THR A 41 17.04 -3.43 8.29
C THR A 41 15.88 -3.10 9.23
N SER A 42 16.03 -3.43 10.51
CA SER A 42 15.08 -3.07 11.57
C SER A 42 14.89 -1.56 11.69
N SER A 43 15.93 -0.77 11.42
CA SER A 43 15.82 0.70 11.39
C SER A 43 14.90 1.19 10.27
N THR A 44 15.01 0.61 9.07
CA THR A 44 14.13 0.94 7.94
C THR A 44 12.70 0.48 8.22
N ALA A 45 12.51 -0.69 8.82
CA ALA A 45 11.20 -1.16 9.24
C ALA A 45 10.52 -0.23 10.26
N SER A 46 11.30 0.29 11.21
CA SER A 46 10.80 1.26 12.20
C SER A 46 10.40 2.59 11.57
N LEU A 47 11.17 3.08 10.59
CA LEU A 47 10.84 4.31 9.85
C LEU A 47 9.54 4.15 9.06
N VAL A 48 9.40 3.05 8.32
CA VAL A 48 8.18 2.76 7.55
C VAL A 48 6.97 2.67 8.48
N ALA A 49 7.09 1.97 9.62
CA ALA A 49 6.01 1.88 10.60
C ALA A 49 5.59 3.26 11.11
N HIS A 50 6.54 4.13 11.42
CA HIS A 50 6.27 5.50 11.87
C HIS A 50 5.55 6.33 10.79
N ASP A 51 6.03 6.26 9.54
CA ASP A 51 5.39 6.96 8.42
C ASP A 51 3.96 6.46 8.19
N PHE A 52 3.71 5.15 8.30
CA PHE A 52 2.36 4.61 8.23
C PHE A 52 1.47 5.21 9.33
N GLU A 53 1.89 5.19 10.59
CA GLU A 53 1.12 5.79 11.68
C GLU A 53 0.81 7.28 11.44
N LEU A 54 1.78 8.02 10.91
CA LEU A 54 1.65 9.44 10.61
C LEU A 54 0.64 9.69 9.47
N TYR A 55 0.71 8.91 8.39
CA TYR A 55 -0.07 9.17 7.16
C TYR A 55 -1.42 8.44 7.14
N MET A 56 -1.60 7.36 7.90
CA MET A 56 -2.83 6.56 7.90
C MET A 56 -4.11 7.38 8.14
N PRO A 57 -4.17 8.33 9.08
CA PRO A 57 -5.38 9.15 9.27
C PRO A 57 -5.77 9.94 8.02
N SER A 58 -4.78 10.47 7.28
CA SER A 58 -5.02 11.20 6.04
C SER A 58 -5.47 10.28 4.90
N LEU A 59 -4.87 9.09 4.78
CA LEU A 59 -5.28 8.08 3.80
C LEU A 59 -6.71 7.60 4.04
N VAL A 60 -7.09 7.37 5.30
CA VAL A 60 -8.46 6.98 5.69
C VAL A 60 -9.46 8.08 5.31
N ARG A 61 -9.13 9.36 5.60
CA ARG A 61 -9.98 10.49 5.21
C ARG A 61 -10.15 10.58 3.70
N MET A 62 -9.07 10.46 2.93
CA MET A 62 -9.14 10.48 1.47
C MET A 62 -10.01 9.35 0.90
N ALA A 63 -9.91 8.15 1.47
CA ALA A 63 -10.75 7.02 1.07
C ALA A 63 -12.24 7.28 1.37
N HIS A 64 -12.54 7.90 2.51
CA HIS A 64 -13.91 8.30 2.87
C HIS A 64 -14.45 9.36 1.92
N ASP A 65 -13.71 10.45 1.72
CA ASP A 65 -14.08 11.55 0.82
C ASP A 65 -14.33 11.04 -0.61
N TRP A 66 -13.49 10.13 -1.08
CA TRP A 66 -13.67 9.47 -2.37
C TRP A 66 -14.97 8.68 -2.44
N LYS A 67 -15.28 7.89 -1.40
CA LYS A 67 -16.51 7.08 -1.33
C LYS A 67 -17.76 7.97 -1.32
N GLU A 68 -17.74 9.06 -0.55
CA GLU A 68 -18.84 10.03 -0.52
C GLU A 68 -19.04 10.72 -1.86
N LYS A 69 -17.95 11.18 -2.47
CA LYS A 69 -17.98 11.84 -3.79
C LYS A 69 -18.52 10.89 -4.85
N LYS A 70 -18.10 9.63 -4.84
CA LYS A 70 -18.63 8.58 -5.72
C LYS A 70 -20.14 8.38 -5.50
N GLY A 71 -20.58 8.26 -4.24
CA GLY A 71 -22.00 8.11 -3.91
C GLY A 71 -22.86 9.29 -4.35
N ARG A 72 -22.36 10.52 -4.19
CA ARG A 72 -23.02 11.74 -4.67
C ARG A 72 -23.16 11.71 -6.20
N ARG A 73 -22.07 11.42 -6.91
CA ARG A 73 -22.06 11.35 -8.37
C ARG A 73 -23.04 10.31 -8.91
N MET A 74 -23.16 9.15 -8.26
CA MET A 74 -24.13 8.12 -8.66
C MET A 74 -25.58 8.62 -8.53
N ARG A 75 -25.91 9.31 -7.42
CA ARG A 75 -27.26 9.88 -7.24
C ARG A 75 -27.58 10.98 -8.25
N GLU A 76 -26.61 11.84 -8.58
CA GLU A 76 -26.76 12.85 -9.63
C GLU A 76 -27.06 12.20 -10.98
N LEU A 77 -26.29 11.18 -11.37
CA LEU A 77 -26.51 10.44 -12.61
C LEU A 77 -27.88 9.73 -12.65
N GLU A 78 -28.34 9.20 -11.52
CA GLU A 78 -29.68 8.61 -11.42
C GLU A 78 -30.79 9.66 -11.56
N ALA A 79 -30.60 10.86 -11.00
CA ALA A 79 -31.53 11.98 -11.13
C ALA A 79 -31.57 12.52 -12.57
N GLU A 80 -30.42 12.67 -13.23
CA GLU A 80 -30.32 13.07 -14.64
C GLU A 80 -31.06 12.07 -15.55
N ARG A 81 -30.86 10.76 -15.34
CA ARG A 81 -31.58 9.72 -16.11
C ARG A 81 -33.09 9.73 -15.89
N ARG A 82 -33.57 10.18 -14.72
CA ARG A 82 -35.00 10.30 -14.42
C ARG A 82 -35.62 11.61 -14.90
N GLY A 83 -34.84 12.69 -14.93
CA GLY A 83 -35.26 14.03 -15.37
C GLY A 83 -35.16 14.27 -16.89
N GLY A 84 -34.43 13.43 -17.63
CA GLY A 84 -34.26 13.52 -19.08
C GLY A 84 -35.34 12.85 -19.94
N SER A 85 -36.45 12.38 -19.35
CA SER A 85 -37.60 11.79 -20.07
C SER A 85 -38.79 12.75 -20.19
N ALA A 86 -38.53 14.05 -20.33
CA ALA A 86 -39.57 15.05 -20.63
C ALA A 86 -39.71 15.26 -22.14
#